data_AF-A0A2W5CQT0-F1
#
_entry.id   AF-A0A2W5CQT0-F1
#
_cell.length_a   1.000
_cell.length_b   1.000
_cell.length_c   1.000
_cell.angle_alpha   90.00
_cell.angle_beta   90.00
_cell.angle_gamma   90.00
#
_symmetry.space_group_name_H-M   'P 1'
#
loop_
_entity.id
_entity.type
_entity.pdbx_description
1 polymer ?
#
loop_
_entity_poly.entity_id
_entity_poly.type
_entity_poly.pdbx_seq_one_letter_code
_entity_poly.pdbx_strand_id
1 'polypeptide(L)' 'MAQTVQIIMTDDIDGGEATETVTFAIDGHGYEIDLNEDNATALREMLAPYCKAGRKAPRATSRR' A
#
# COMPACT_ATOMS: atom_id res chain seq x y z
N MET A 1 -3.35 39.94 -4.63
CA MET A 1 -3.61 38.78 -3.74
C MET A 1 -3.03 37.55 -4.42
N ALA A 2 -2.26 36.73 -3.71
CA ALA A 2 -1.68 35.49 -4.26
C ALA A 2 -2.12 34.31 -3.38
N GLN A 3 -2.53 33.22 -4.01
CA GLN A 3 -2.86 31.95 -3.34
C GLN A 3 -1.89 30.88 -3.86
N THR A 4 -1.36 30.08 -2.93
CA THR A 4 -0.56 28.90 -3.25
C THR A 4 -1.37 27.67 -2.85
N VAL A 5 -1.61 26.78 -3.81
CA VAL A 5 -2.26 25.49 -3.58
C VAL A 5 -1.15 24.46 -3.45
N GLN A 6 -1.09 23.76 -2.31
CA GLN A 6 -0.12 22.70 -2.07
C GLN A 6 -0.86 21.36 -2.12
N ILE A 7 -0.44 20.48 -3.04
CA ILE A 7 -0.96 19.12 -3.16
C ILE A 7 0.07 18.24 -2.45
N ILE A 8 -0.35 17.63 -1.35
CA ILE A 8 0.46 16.71 -0.54
C ILE A 8 -0.22 15.35 -0.52
N MET A 9 0.57 14.30 -0.67
CA MET A 9 0.13 12.93 -0.48
C MET A 9 0.14 12.66 1.02
N THR A 10 -0.95 12.11 1.54
CA THR A 10 -1.15 11.93 2.98
C THR A 10 -1.13 10.45 3.32
N ASP A 11 -0.45 10.11 4.41
CA ASP A 11 -0.43 8.74 4.93
C ASP A 11 -1.80 8.39 5.51
N ASP A 12 -2.38 7.28 5.03
CA ASP A 12 -3.73 6.84 5.38
C ASP A 12 -3.85 6.30 6.82
N ILE A 13 -2.73 6.01 7.49
CA ILE A 13 -2.69 5.47 8.86
C ILE A 13 -2.52 6.58 9.89
N ASP A 14 -1.56 7.47 9.69
CA ASP A 14 -1.18 8.48 10.69
C ASP A 14 -1.49 9.94 10.27
N GLY A 15 -1.88 10.17 9.01
CA GLY A 15 -2.19 11.50 8.49
C GLY A 15 -0.96 12.36 8.19
N GLY A 16 0.25 11.80 8.25
CA GLY A 16 1.51 12.44 7.88
C GLY A 16 1.71 12.54 6.37
N GLU A 17 2.94 12.85 5.95
CA GLU A 17 3.30 12.87 4.53
C GLU A 17 3.56 11.45 4.03
N ALA A 18 2.81 11.02 3.01
CA ALA A 18 3.04 9.74 2.35
C ALA A 18 4.11 9.86 1.27
N THR A 19 4.89 8.78 1.10
CA THR A 19 5.98 8.69 0.12
C THR A 19 5.65 7.74 -1.02
N GLU A 20 4.78 6.76 -0.80
CA GLU A 20 4.42 5.76 -1.81
C GLU A 20 3.01 5.17 -1.61
N THR A 21 2.43 4.66 -2.70
CA THR A 21 1.19 3.86 -2.66
C THR A 21 1.57 2.38 -2.70
N VAL A 22 1.11 1.61 -1.71
CA VAL A 22 1.35 0.17 -1.62
C VAL A 22 0.10 -0.62 -2.00
N THR A 23 0.22 -1.51 -2.99
CA THR A 23 -0.85 -2.46 -3.34
C THR A 23 -0.68 -3.77 -2.59
N PHE A 24 -1.73 -4.26 -1.95
CA PHE A 24 -1.76 -5.57 -1.29
C PHE A 24 -3.11 -6.27 -1.51
N ALA A 25 -3.21 -7.54 -1.13
CA ALA A 25 -4.45 -8.30 -1.27
C ALA A 25 -4.67 -9.26 -0.11
N ILE A 26 -5.92 -9.39 0.31
CA ILE A 26 -6.38 -10.35 1.33
C ILE A 26 -7.64 -11.02 0.80
N ASP A 27 -7.70 -12.34 0.85
CA ASP A 27 -8.82 -13.15 0.38
C ASP A 27 -9.30 -12.84 -1.06
N GLY A 28 -8.36 -12.42 -1.91
CA GLY A 28 -8.62 -12.08 -3.32
C GLY A 28 -9.15 -10.65 -3.55
N HIS A 29 -9.36 -9.88 -2.50
CA HIS A 29 -9.67 -8.46 -2.59
C HIS A 29 -8.37 -7.64 -2.64
N GLY A 30 -8.19 -6.85 -3.69
CA GLY A 30 -7.05 -5.93 -3.84
C GLY A 30 -7.33 -4.60 -3.15
N TYR A 31 -6.33 -4.09 -2.46
CA TYR A 31 -6.34 -2.82 -1.74
C TYR A 31 -5.13 -1.99 -2.13
N GLU A 32 -5.28 -0.67 -2.05
CA GLU A 32 -4.21 0.31 -2.19
C GLU A 32 -4.25 1.20 -0.94
N ILE A 33 -3.08 1.63 -0.49
CA ILE A 33 -2.91 2.48 0.68
C ILE A 33 -1.71 3.40 0.48
N ASP A 34 -1.87 4.68 0.79
CA ASP A 34 -0.81 5.68 0.72
C ASP A 34 -0.08 5.72 2.06
N LEU A 35 1.23 5.49 2.05
CA LEU A 35 2.05 5.31 3.25
C LEU A 35 3.37 6.08 3.18
N ASN A 36 3.87 6.50 4.34
CA ASN A 36 5.26 6.88 4.54
C ASN A 36 6.19 5.65 4.54
N GLU A 37 7.50 5.89 4.47
CA GLU A 37 8.52 4.83 4.34
C GLU A 37 8.48 3.83 5.50
N ASP A 38 8.24 4.31 6.73
CA ASP A 38 8.18 3.48 7.94
C ASP A 38 6.97 2.56 7.92
N ASN A 39 5.78 3.09 7.63
CA ASN A 39 4.53 2.32 7.56
C ASN A 39 4.54 1.34 6.38
N ALA A 40 5.08 1.76 5.22
CA ALA A 40 5.24 0.88 4.07
C ALA A 40 6.18 -0.29 4.37
N THR A 41 7.27 -0.03 5.11
CA THR A 41 8.20 -1.08 5.58
C THR A 41 7.53 -2.02 6.57
N ALA A 42 6.81 -1.47 7.56
CA ALA A 42 6.08 -2.27 8.54
C ALA A 42 5.07 -3.22 7.90
N LEU A 43 4.31 -2.75 6.90
CA LEU A 43 3.37 -3.60 6.14
C LEU A 43 4.09 -4.77 5.45
N ARG A 44 5.22 -4.50 4.79
CA ARG A 44 6.01 -5.53 4.09
C ARG A 44 6.59 -6.56 5.06
N GLU A 45 7.08 -6.11 6.22
CA GLU A 45 7.62 -6.99 7.25
C GLU A 45 6.55 -7.88 7.88
N MET A 46 5.36 -7.32 8.16
CA MET A 46 4.21 -8.09 8.65
C MET A 46 3.80 -9.22 7.68
N LEU A 47 3.88 -8.96 6.38
CA LEU A 47 3.52 -9.94 5.35
C LEU A 47 4.66 -10.92 5.01
N ALA A 48 5.91 -10.56 5.27
CA ALA A 48 7.10 -11.35 4.94
C ALA A 48 7.05 -12.84 5.38
N PRO A 49 6.66 -13.21 6.62
CA PRO A 49 6.62 -14.62 7.02
C PRO A 49 5.60 -15.44 6.20
N TYR A 50 4.45 -14.84 5.87
CA TYR A 50 3.42 -15.49 5.06
C TYR A 50 3.85 -15.63 3.60
N CYS A 51 4.49 -14.59 3.04
CA CYS A 51 5.07 -14.64 1.70
C CYS A 51 6.18 -15.70 1.58
N LYS A 52 6.99 -15.88 2.64
CA LYS A 52 8.07 -16.87 2.68
C LYS A 52 7.55 -18.31 2.78
N ALA A 53 6.49 -18.55 3.54
CA ALA A 53 5.87 -19.87 3.67
C ALA A 53 4.92 -20.20 2.50
N GLY A 54 4.34 -19.17 1.90
CA GLY A 54 3.39 -19.29 0.80
C GLY A 54 4.04 -19.60 -0.55
N ARG A 55 3.17 -19.87 -1.53
CA ARG A 55 3.56 -19.98 -2.95
C ARG A 55 2.87 -18.88 -3.74
N LYS A 56 3.49 -18.45 -4.85
CA LYS A 56 2.83 -17.54 -5.78
C LYS A 56 1.52 -18.17 -6.25
N ALA A 57 0.41 -17.49 -5.99
CA ALA A 57 -0.87 -17.86 -6.55
C ALA A 57 -0.80 -17.68 -8.08
N PRO A 58 -1.47 -18.53 -8.87
CA PRO A 58 -1.65 -18.27 -10.28
C PRO A 58 -2.29 -16.90 -10.44
N ARG A 59 -1.78 -16.08 -11.36
CA ARG A 59 -2.36 -14.77 -11.66
C ARG A 59 -3.84 -15.00 -11.95
N ALA A 60 -4.72 -14.44 -11.13
CA ALA A 60 -6.15 -14.51 -11.39
C ALA A 60 -6.36 -13.84 -12.75
N THR A 61 -6.60 -14.64 -13.80
CA THR A 61 -7.15 -14.12 -15.04
C THR A 61 -8.47 -13.51 -14.62
N SER A 62 -8.55 -12.18 -14.64
CA SER A 62 -9.81 -11.46 -14.58
C SER A 62 -10.66 -12.04 -15.69
N ARG A 63 -11.64 -12.89 -15.33
CA ARG A 63 -12.69 -13.29 -16.24
C ARG A 63 -13.54 -12.04 -16.39
N ARG A 64 -13.26 -11.26 -17.44
CA ARG A 64 -14.12 -10.20 -17.93
C ARG A 64 -15.49 -10.76 -18.29
#